data_AF-A0A972NAN8-F1
#
_entry.id   AF-A0A972NAN8-F1
#
_cell.length_a   1.000
_cell.length_b   1.000
_cell.length_c   1.000
_cell.angle_alpha   90.00
_cell.angle_beta   90.00
_cell.angle_gamma   90.00
#
_symmetry.space_group_name_H-M   'P 1'
#
loop_
_entity.id
_entity.type
_entity.pdbx_description
1 polymer ?
#
loop_
_entity_poly.entity_id
_entity_poly.type
_entity_poly.pdbx_seq_one_letter_code
_entity_poly.pdbx_strand_id
1 'polypeptide(L)'
;MTTLQRYPYRLLLVALAVFLIGALAWGATHVSAQTGEVPEVPHLAKRQPPPVTGSPIHPTFPILDKEGKNVLQSGKPMSTMKTCGQCHDTEFIARHSYHADMGLSDIIQGRTPASGEPWDVSNGPFGRWDPLFYRYLSQPGDERLDLGTPGWLMTWGKFHAGGGPGEISRDGRPLTDLAPDPTHPETALLDPETGDVQAWDWRKSGTVELNCFLCHIPNPNNQARVAALTRGQFAWAATATLEGTPLVRRTDDGWAWNPDAFDASGKVKKEYVTLRDPGDENCALCHGPVHTDPQTPVVVEDLSPKNATVGQVFSGERISESGMNILDKEDLNRPWDVHMDRGVKCVECHYALNNPAQAQEKRDLRPFTLVYDPRRLDLGEYLKTPVHDFARGETAQHPIDPETKGTMRRCEDCHDAKRIHTGVLPYANRHLSVVACETCHIPKLYAPAIEAYDWTVLLPDRGPRKVYRGLDGPAPMPGDDVPPTVRNLVTGYEPVTLLRHNRTGMPELTTGNWFKILIGATDRSQRHTGKSGGEWVAPYNLITTWFWVYDDANGNTRPVRLVDLEKAWFDGDTYAAEVVALFDADKDGTLSPEELVLDSDAKRDLIAQRLTALGLHNP
;
A
#
# COMPACT_ATOMS: atom_id res chain seq x y z
N MET A 1 1.47 -49.99 -77.23
CA MET A 1 2.77 -50.62 -77.55
C MET A 1 3.78 -50.06 -76.56
N THR A 2 4.09 -50.74 -75.45
CA THR A 2 4.99 -51.91 -75.27
C THR A 2 6.48 -51.52 -75.25
N THR A 3 7.11 -51.62 -74.06
CA THR A 3 8.49 -52.14 -73.76
C THR A 3 9.69 -51.70 -74.64
N LEU A 4 10.90 -51.35 -74.18
CA LEU A 4 11.60 -51.39 -72.86
C LEU A 4 12.25 -49.98 -72.60
N GLN A 5 13.23 -49.69 -71.72
CA GLN A 5 14.04 -50.50 -70.78
C GLN A 5 14.40 -49.76 -69.46
N ARG A 6 14.85 -50.56 -68.49
CA ARG A 6 15.23 -50.28 -67.10
C ARG A 6 16.71 -49.90 -66.89
N TYR A 7 16.96 -49.15 -65.80
CA TYR A 7 18.22 -48.96 -65.03
C TYR A 7 19.29 -48.04 -65.64
N PRO A 8 19.90 -47.13 -64.81
CA PRO A 8 20.88 -47.55 -63.78
C PRO A 8 20.69 -46.99 -62.34
N TYR A 9 19.45 -46.86 -61.83
CA TYR A 9 19.16 -46.29 -60.50
C TYR A 9 19.90 -46.91 -59.28
N ARG A 10 20.36 -48.17 -59.34
CA ARG A 10 21.05 -48.81 -58.18
C ARG A 10 22.44 -48.23 -57.90
N LEU A 11 23.17 -47.77 -58.92
CA LEU A 11 24.47 -47.10 -58.73
C LEU A 11 24.30 -45.71 -58.09
N LEU A 12 23.26 -44.97 -58.52
CA LEU A 12 22.97 -43.64 -57.99
C LEU A 12 22.62 -43.67 -56.48
N LEU A 13 21.84 -44.66 -56.05
CA LEU A 13 21.42 -44.81 -54.65
C LEU A 13 22.59 -45.19 -53.73
N VAL A 14 23.51 -46.05 -54.16
CA VAL A 14 24.72 -46.39 -53.38
C VAL A 14 25.65 -45.18 -53.28
N ALA A 15 25.82 -44.43 -54.37
CA ALA A 15 26.60 -43.18 -54.35
C ALA A 15 26.01 -42.14 -53.39
N LEU A 16 24.68 -41.93 -53.42
CA LEU A 16 24.01 -41.01 -52.48
C LEU A 16 24.18 -41.45 -51.02
N ALA A 17 24.05 -42.75 -50.72
CA ALA A 17 24.19 -43.26 -49.35
C ALA A 17 25.60 -43.02 -48.78
N VAL A 18 26.64 -43.28 -49.57
CA VAL A 18 28.04 -43.01 -49.16
C VAL A 18 28.27 -41.50 -48.98
N PHE A 19 27.71 -40.66 -49.86
CA PHE A 19 27.84 -39.20 -49.76
C PHE A 19 27.12 -38.63 -48.53
N LEU A 20 25.93 -39.14 -48.19
CA LEU A 20 25.18 -38.74 -47.00
C LEU A 20 25.89 -39.14 -45.69
N ILE A 21 26.44 -40.36 -45.62
CA ILE A 21 27.21 -40.81 -44.44
C ILE A 21 28.50 -39.98 -44.28
N GLY A 22 29.20 -39.69 -45.39
CA GLY A 22 30.36 -38.80 -45.38
C GLY A 22 30.04 -37.36 -44.95
N ALA A 23 28.92 -36.80 -45.43
CA ALA A 23 28.47 -35.46 -45.05
C ALA A 23 28.08 -35.37 -43.57
N LEU A 24 27.41 -36.39 -43.03
CA LEU A 24 27.09 -36.47 -41.59
C LEU A 24 28.35 -36.57 -40.73
N ALA A 25 29.33 -37.38 -41.13
CA ALA A 25 30.60 -37.51 -40.40
C ALA A 25 31.43 -36.21 -40.42
N TRP A 26 31.46 -35.49 -41.55
CA TRP A 26 32.21 -34.23 -41.64
C TRP A 26 31.50 -33.09 -40.90
N GLY A 27 30.16 -32.99 -41.02
CA GLY A 27 29.35 -32.04 -40.26
C GLY A 27 29.50 -32.20 -38.75
N ALA A 28 29.51 -33.44 -38.25
CA ALA A 28 29.69 -33.74 -36.83
C ALA A 28 31.07 -33.35 -36.25
N THR A 29 32.05 -33.00 -37.09
CA THR A 29 33.41 -32.62 -36.64
C THR A 29 33.74 -31.13 -36.80
N HIS A 30 32.87 -30.34 -37.45
CA HIS A 30 33.10 -28.91 -37.69
C HIS A 30 31.93 -27.99 -37.30
N VAL A 31 30.94 -28.48 -36.55
CA VAL A 31 30.17 -27.60 -35.64
C VAL A 31 31.07 -27.26 -34.45
N SER A 32 32.08 -26.42 -34.70
CA SER A 32 32.67 -25.62 -33.63
C SER A 32 31.57 -24.69 -33.14
N ALA A 33 31.19 -24.80 -31.88
CA ALA A 33 30.23 -23.90 -31.30
C ALA A 33 30.85 -22.50 -31.29
N GLN A 34 30.45 -21.65 -32.24
CA GLN A 34 30.46 -20.22 -32.00
C GLN A 34 29.39 -19.92 -30.96
N THR A 35 29.73 -20.21 -29.70
CA THR A 35 29.27 -19.45 -28.55
C THR A 35 29.70 -18.00 -28.79
N GLY A 36 28.91 -17.30 -29.59
CA GLY A 36 28.86 -15.86 -29.51
C GLY A 36 28.42 -15.56 -28.10
N GLU A 37 29.38 -15.21 -27.25
CA GLU A 37 29.11 -14.70 -25.92
C GLU A 37 28.08 -13.59 -26.08
N VAL A 38 26.89 -13.79 -25.52
CA VAL A 38 26.06 -12.64 -25.14
C VAL A 38 26.97 -11.87 -24.20
N PRO A 39 27.44 -10.67 -24.58
CA PRO A 39 28.52 -10.01 -23.86
C PRO A 39 28.04 -9.84 -22.43
N GLU A 40 28.75 -10.48 -21.49
CA GLU A 40 28.33 -10.58 -20.10
C GLU A 40 28.09 -9.16 -19.59
N VAL A 41 26.81 -8.78 -19.43
CA VAL A 41 26.43 -7.44 -19.01
C VAL A 41 27.06 -7.29 -17.63
N PRO A 42 28.08 -6.44 -17.44
CA PRO A 42 28.96 -6.58 -16.29
C PRO A 42 28.15 -6.54 -15.02
N HIS A 43 28.12 -7.67 -14.30
CA HIS A 43 27.37 -7.80 -13.06
C HIS A 43 27.87 -6.69 -12.12
N LEU A 44 27.07 -5.64 -11.97
CA LEU A 44 27.44 -4.47 -11.20
C LEU A 44 27.64 -4.94 -9.75
N ALA A 45 28.92 -5.07 -9.36
CA ALA A 45 29.31 -5.74 -8.13
C ALA A 45 28.47 -5.19 -6.96
N LYS A 46 27.68 -6.07 -6.32
CA LYS A 46 26.60 -5.75 -5.36
C LYS A 46 27.02 -4.56 -4.49
N ARG A 47 26.53 -3.37 -4.85
CA ARG A 47 27.13 -2.10 -4.41
C ARG A 47 26.82 -1.94 -2.92
N GLN A 48 27.82 -2.14 -2.08
CA GLN A 48 27.65 -2.02 -0.63
C GLN A 48 26.97 -0.68 -0.31
N PRO A 49 25.86 -0.67 0.45
CA PRO A 49 25.21 0.57 0.83
C PRO A 49 26.22 1.44 1.60
N PRO A 50 26.30 2.75 1.31
CA PRO A 50 27.26 3.62 1.99
C PRO A 50 26.98 3.64 3.50
N PRO A 51 28.02 3.78 4.35
CA PRO A 51 27.83 3.82 5.79
C PRO A 51 26.87 4.95 6.17
N VAL A 52 25.91 4.62 7.04
CA VAL A 52 24.77 5.47 7.39
C VAL A 52 25.23 6.67 8.20
N THR A 53 25.63 7.71 7.48
CA THR A 53 26.02 9.02 8.00
C THR A 53 24.83 9.97 7.87
N GLY A 54 24.55 10.72 8.93
CA GLY A 54 23.54 11.79 8.89
C GLY A 54 23.91 12.85 7.87
N SER A 55 22.91 13.49 7.25
CA SER A 55 23.10 14.48 6.21
C SER A 55 24.01 15.64 6.69
N PRO A 56 25.01 16.04 5.90
CA PRO A 56 26.03 17.00 6.34
C PRO A 56 25.47 18.39 6.68
N ILE A 57 24.26 18.72 6.21
CA ILE A 57 23.60 20.00 6.45
C ILE A 57 22.96 20.12 7.85
N HIS A 58 22.69 19.01 8.54
CA HIS A 58 21.99 19.06 9.83
C HIS A 58 22.91 19.53 10.98
N PRO A 59 22.55 20.63 11.68
CA PRO A 59 23.28 21.08 12.88
C PRO A 59 22.95 20.21 14.10
N THR A 60 23.58 20.47 15.24
CA THR A 60 23.09 19.97 16.54
C THR A 60 21.91 20.84 17.02
N PHE A 61 20.84 20.20 17.48
CA PHE A 61 19.58 20.82 17.88
C PHE A 61 19.13 20.30 19.27
N PRO A 62 18.39 21.10 20.05
CA PRO A 62 17.73 20.62 21.26
C PRO A 62 16.50 19.79 20.88
N ILE A 63 16.21 18.72 21.62
CA ILE A 63 14.91 18.05 21.56
C ILE A 63 13.97 18.76 22.55
N LEU A 64 12.79 19.14 22.06
CA LEU A 64 11.81 19.94 22.80
C LEU A 64 10.50 19.18 22.99
N ASP A 65 9.82 19.41 24.11
CA ASP A 65 8.43 18.98 24.36
C ASP A 65 7.40 19.93 23.69
N LYS A 66 6.10 19.63 23.87
CA LYS A 66 5.00 20.40 23.25
C LYS A 66 4.91 21.84 23.75
N GLU A 67 5.42 22.14 24.94
CA GLU A 67 5.53 23.52 25.45
C GLU A 67 6.81 24.23 24.97
N GLY A 68 7.67 23.57 24.19
CA GLY A 68 8.93 24.12 23.68
C GLY A 68 10.08 24.09 24.69
N LYS A 69 9.93 23.36 25.80
CA LYS A 69 10.99 23.19 26.80
C LYS A 69 11.87 21.99 26.45
N ASN A 70 13.15 22.06 26.81
CA ASN A 70 14.09 20.97 26.54
C ASN A 70 13.71 19.69 27.32
N VAL A 71 13.65 18.55 26.63
CA VAL A 71 13.14 17.30 27.20
C VAL A 71 13.96 16.74 28.38
N LEU A 72 15.26 17.06 28.47
CA LEU A 72 16.07 16.71 29.66
C LEU A 72 15.60 17.45 30.93
N GLN A 73 14.95 18.61 30.77
CA GLN A 73 14.48 19.43 31.88
C GLN A 73 13.01 19.17 32.24
N SER A 74 12.24 18.50 31.38
CA SER A 74 10.82 18.21 31.59
C SER A 74 10.50 16.73 31.75
N GLY A 75 11.32 15.82 31.21
CA GLY A 75 11.05 14.38 31.20
C GLY A 75 9.86 13.97 30.31
N LYS A 76 9.29 14.93 29.56
CA LYS A 76 8.09 14.74 28.74
C LYS A 76 8.38 14.01 27.43
N PRO A 77 7.33 13.47 26.75
CA PRO A 77 7.43 13.15 25.33
C PRO A 77 7.84 14.38 24.52
N MET A 78 8.63 14.17 23.46
CA MET A 78 9.02 15.25 22.57
C MET A 78 7.92 15.63 21.58
N SER A 79 7.93 16.89 21.17
CA SER A 79 7.21 17.41 20.01
C SER A 79 8.16 17.49 18.82
N THR A 80 7.86 16.77 17.74
CA THR A 80 8.52 16.95 16.44
C THR A 80 8.25 18.34 15.90
N MET A 81 7.04 18.86 16.09
CA MET A 81 6.61 20.18 15.62
C MET A 81 7.41 21.30 16.29
N LYS A 82 7.70 21.23 17.60
CA LYS A 82 8.58 22.22 18.27
C LYS A 82 10.07 22.00 17.96
N THR A 83 10.51 20.74 17.88
CA THR A 83 11.92 20.37 17.68
C THR A 83 12.41 20.72 16.27
N CYS A 84 11.72 20.24 15.22
CA CYS A 84 12.05 20.57 13.84
C CYS A 84 11.63 22.00 13.48
N GLY A 85 10.61 22.54 14.18
CA GLY A 85 10.16 23.94 14.06
C GLY A 85 11.19 25.01 14.43
N GLN A 86 12.36 24.63 14.96
CA GLN A 86 13.48 25.55 15.16
C GLN A 86 14.17 25.96 13.85
N CYS A 87 13.99 25.19 12.77
CA CYS A 87 14.63 25.42 11.46
C CYS A 87 13.65 25.32 10.27
N HIS A 88 12.65 24.45 10.37
CA HIS A 88 11.67 24.18 9.32
C HIS A 88 10.31 24.79 9.67
N ASP A 89 9.49 25.08 8.66
CA ASP A 89 8.10 25.48 8.87
C ASP A 89 7.23 24.22 9.02
N THR A 90 7.24 23.65 10.24
CA THR A 90 6.55 22.38 10.51
C THR A 90 5.04 22.48 10.37
N GLU A 91 4.45 23.66 10.59
CA GLU A 91 3.02 23.86 10.36
C GLU A 91 2.70 23.85 8.86
N PHE A 92 3.49 24.54 8.03
CA PHE A 92 3.38 24.43 6.58
C PHE A 92 3.54 22.98 6.12
N ILE A 93 4.56 22.26 6.61
CA ILE A 93 4.83 20.85 6.26
C ILE A 93 3.63 19.95 6.59
N ALA A 94 3.06 20.06 7.80
CA ALA A 94 1.95 19.21 8.23
C ALA A 94 0.61 19.54 7.54
N ARG A 95 0.40 20.81 7.15
CA ARG A 95 -0.77 21.23 6.36
C ARG A 95 -0.68 20.84 4.89
N HIS A 96 0.54 20.66 4.36
CA HIS A 96 0.81 20.17 3.01
C HIS A 96 1.38 18.75 3.08
N SER A 97 0.64 17.82 3.70
CA SER A 97 0.93 16.40 3.64
C SER A 97 -0.33 15.54 3.75
N TYR A 98 -0.73 14.90 2.66
CA TYR A 98 -1.80 13.90 2.67
C TYR A 98 -1.51 12.73 3.62
N HIS A 99 -0.23 12.39 3.87
CA HIS A 99 0.18 11.37 4.84
C HIS A 99 -0.10 11.77 6.30
N ALA A 100 -0.32 13.06 6.55
CA ALA A 100 -0.84 13.60 7.80
C ALA A 100 -2.37 13.74 7.78
N ASP A 101 -2.95 14.28 6.70
CA ASP A 101 -4.38 14.58 6.58
C ASP A 101 -5.29 13.35 6.47
N MET A 102 -4.90 12.37 5.66
CA MET A 102 -5.61 11.09 5.45
C MET A 102 -7.09 11.22 5.01
N GLY A 103 -7.55 12.39 4.55
CA GLY A 103 -8.94 12.65 4.16
C GLY A 103 -9.72 13.57 5.12
N LEU A 104 -9.13 13.99 6.25
CA LEU A 104 -9.78 14.95 7.17
C LEU A 104 -10.14 16.27 6.47
N SER A 105 -9.29 16.76 5.57
CA SER A 105 -9.50 17.99 4.80
C SER A 105 -10.74 17.95 3.91
N ASP A 106 -11.12 16.78 3.38
CA ASP A 106 -12.35 16.60 2.61
C ASP A 106 -13.58 16.81 3.51
N ILE A 107 -13.56 16.26 4.73
CA ILE A 107 -14.66 16.39 5.71
C ILE A 107 -14.82 17.86 6.14
N ILE A 108 -13.73 18.52 6.55
CA ILE A 108 -13.73 19.93 6.99
C ILE A 108 -14.25 20.86 5.88
N GLN A 109 -13.97 20.54 4.61
CA GLN A 109 -14.39 21.33 3.45
C GLN A 109 -15.76 20.90 2.87
N GLY A 110 -16.41 19.86 3.42
CA GLY A 110 -17.69 19.34 2.92
C GLY A 110 -17.61 18.79 1.49
N ARG A 111 -16.47 18.21 1.09
CA ARG A 111 -16.27 17.65 -0.25
C ARG A 111 -16.97 16.30 -0.38
N THR A 112 -17.70 16.11 -1.47
CA THR A 112 -18.33 14.81 -1.80
C THR A 112 -17.26 13.76 -2.12
N PRO A 113 -17.29 12.56 -1.50
CA PRO A 113 -16.41 11.45 -1.86
C PRO A 113 -16.63 10.97 -3.30
N ALA A 114 -15.56 10.54 -3.97
CA ALA A 114 -15.61 10.01 -5.33
C ALA A 114 -15.94 8.50 -5.40
N SER A 115 -16.31 7.88 -4.28
CA SER A 115 -16.74 6.48 -4.17
C SER A 115 -18.25 6.28 -4.34
N GLY A 116 -19.06 7.31 -4.09
CA GLY A 116 -20.53 7.25 -4.18
C GLY A 116 -21.24 6.54 -3.02
N GLU A 117 -20.52 5.79 -2.19
CA GLU A 117 -21.09 5.00 -1.08
C GLU A 117 -21.72 5.88 0.02
N PRO A 118 -22.91 5.54 0.54
CA PRO A 118 -23.71 6.41 1.41
C PRO A 118 -23.18 6.57 2.85
N TRP A 119 -22.11 5.84 3.20
CA TRP A 119 -21.45 5.88 4.51
C TRP A 119 -20.07 6.55 4.47
N ASP A 120 -19.53 6.84 3.27
CA ASP A 120 -18.24 7.52 3.10
C ASP A 120 -18.38 9.04 3.31
N VAL A 121 -17.38 9.66 3.92
CA VAL A 121 -17.31 11.13 4.13
C VAL A 121 -16.01 11.77 3.65
N SER A 122 -15.05 11.00 3.16
CA SER A 122 -13.83 11.50 2.49
C SER A 122 -13.33 10.54 1.42
N ASN A 123 -12.29 10.94 0.66
CA ASN A 123 -11.61 10.04 -0.28
C ASN A 123 -10.49 9.20 0.38
N GLY A 124 -10.20 9.43 1.67
CA GLY A 124 -9.05 8.86 2.38
C GLY A 124 -9.41 7.96 3.57
N PRO A 125 -8.45 7.21 4.14
CA PRO A 125 -8.74 6.25 5.22
C PRO A 125 -9.32 6.88 6.49
N PHE A 126 -9.22 8.20 6.68
CA PHE A 126 -10.03 8.93 7.65
C PHE A 126 -11.30 9.46 6.98
N GLY A 127 -12.31 8.58 6.88
CA GLY A 127 -13.65 8.93 6.37
C GLY A 127 -14.17 8.04 5.25
N ARG A 128 -13.30 7.28 4.58
CA ARG A 128 -13.67 6.20 3.65
C ARG A 128 -13.66 4.84 4.35
N TRP A 129 -14.72 4.07 4.18
CA TRP A 129 -14.76 2.65 4.55
C TRP A 129 -13.92 1.81 3.57
N ASP A 130 -13.19 0.84 4.11
CA ASP A 130 -12.45 -0.14 3.32
C ASP A 130 -12.78 -1.56 3.84
N PRO A 131 -13.52 -2.39 3.09
CA PRO A 131 -13.87 -3.74 3.50
C PRO A 131 -12.68 -4.70 3.58
N LEU A 132 -11.47 -4.32 3.16
CA LEU A 132 -10.26 -5.09 3.44
C LEU A 132 -9.78 -4.93 4.89
N PHE A 133 -10.20 -3.87 5.58
CA PHE A 133 -9.88 -3.60 6.98
C PHE A 133 -11.11 -3.69 7.91
N TYR A 134 -12.32 -3.51 7.37
CA TYR A 134 -13.61 -3.77 8.03
C TYR A 134 -13.83 -3.02 9.35
N ARG A 135 -13.33 -1.78 9.44
CA ARG A 135 -13.51 -0.88 10.60
C ARG A 135 -13.98 0.49 10.16
N TYR A 136 -15.16 0.90 10.63
CA TYR A 136 -15.90 2.07 10.17
C TYR A 136 -15.60 3.30 11.02
N LEU A 137 -15.19 4.40 10.38
CA LEU A 137 -15.10 5.70 11.06
C LEU A 137 -16.52 6.26 11.21
N SER A 138 -17.10 6.10 12.40
CA SER A 138 -18.44 6.59 12.71
C SER A 138 -18.53 8.12 12.63
N GLN A 139 -19.70 8.61 12.27
CA GLN A 139 -20.04 10.02 12.15
C GLN A 139 -20.94 10.48 13.31
N PRO A 140 -20.93 11.78 13.66
CA PRO A 140 -21.81 12.30 14.70
C PRO A 140 -23.28 12.07 14.35
N GLY A 141 -24.00 11.30 15.18
CA GLY A 141 -25.40 10.95 14.97
C GLY A 141 -25.67 9.55 14.41
N ASP A 142 -24.64 8.77 14.07
CA ASP A 142 -24.81 7.33 13.83
C ASP A 142 -25.37 6.63 15.08
N GLU A 143 -26.23 5.62 14.89
CA GLU A 143 -26.80 4.81 15.98
C GLU A 143 -25.72 4.08 16.79
N ARG A 144 -24.65 3.64 16.14
CA ARG A 144 -23.64 2.74 16.72
C ARG A 144 -22.21 3.17 16.39
N LEU A 145 -21.38 3.32 17.42
CA LEU A 145 -19.95 3.59 17.29
C LEU A 145 -19.19 2.33 16.86
N ASP A 146 -18.31 2.42 15.86
CA ASP A 146 -17.24 1.45 15.62
C ASP A 146 -15.87 2.09 15.92
N LEU A 147 -15.34 2.90 15.00
CA LEU A 147 -14.19 3.78 15.28
C LEU A 147 -14.67 5.20 15.57
N GLY A 148 -14.47 5.64 16.81
CA GLY A 148 -14.17 7.04 17.08
C GLY A 148 -12.74 7.40 16.66
N THR A 149 -12.41 8.69 16.61
CA THR A 149 -11.07 9.20 16.28
C THR A 149 -9.92 8.56 17.09
N PRO A 150 -10.01 8.33 18.42
CA PRO A 150 -8.94 7.63 19.14
C PRO A 150 -8.82 6.16 18.71
N GLY A 151 -9.94 5.47 18.50
CA GLY A 151 -9.94 4.09 17.99
C GLY A 151 -9.36 3.98 16.58
N TRP A 152 -9.61 4.99 15.74
CA TRP A 152 -9.00 5.10 14.42
C TRP A 152 -7.48 5.22 14.52
N LEU A 153 -6.94 6.06 15.41
CA LEU A 153 -5.48 6.15 15.64
C LEU A 153 -4.87 4.84 16.17
N MET A 154 -5.59 4.11 17.02
CA MET A 154 -5.16 2.79 17.51
C MET A 154 -5.13 1.72 16.40
N THR A 155 -5.99 1.85 15.38
CA THR A 155 -6.18 0.87 14.29
C THR A 155 -5.35 1.19 13.04
N TRP A 156 -5.44 2.42 12.56
CA TRP A 156 -4.84 2.95 11.33
C TRP A 156 -3.52 3.71 11.57
N GLY A 157 -3.15 3.98 12.82
CA GLY A 157 -1.88 4.66 13.17
C GLY A 157 -0.60 3.97 12.65
N LYS A 158 -0.69 2.68 12.32
CA LYS A 158 0.36 1.91 11.64
C LYS A 158 0.60 2.30 10.17
N PHE A 159 -0.33 3.03 9.54
CA PHE A 159 -0.24 3.55 8.17
C PHE A 159 -0.20 5.09 8.10
N HIS A 160 -0.69 5.78 9.14
CA HIS A 160 -0.69 7.25 9.26
C HIS A 160 0.66 7.79 9.75
N ALA A 161 1.09 8.97 9.28
CA ALA A 161 2.34 9.59 9.71
C ALA A 161 2.23 10.42 11.02
N GLY A 162 1.01 10.72 11.48
CA GLY A 162 0.72 11.73 12.49
C GLY A 162 0.39 13.10 11.87
N GLY A 163 -0.19 14.00 12.66
CA GLY A 163 -0.85 15.21 12.16
C GLY A 163 -2.29 14.93 11.73
N GLY A 164 -2.96 15.91 11.10
CA GLY A 164 -4.36 15.78 10.64
C GLY A 164 -5.30 15.27 11.75
N PRO A 165 -6.00 14.13 11.57
CA PRO A 165 -6.90 13.55 12.57
C PRO A 165 -6.19 13.01 13.83
N GLY A 166 -4.85 13.04 13.83
CA GLY A 166 -4.05 12.85 15.05
C GLY A 166 -4.08 14.05 16.00
N GLU A 167 -4.45 15.25 15.52
CA GLU A 167 -4.42 16.51 16.28
C GLU A 167 -5.68 17.38 16.17
N ILE A 168 -6.44 17.27 15.07
CA ILE A 168 -7.56 18.15 14.69
C ILE A 168 -8.82 17.33 14.45
N SER A 169 -9.98 17.78 14.96
CA SER A 169 -11.29 17.16 14.72
C SER A 169 -11.91 17.53 13.35
N ARG A 170 -12.96 16.80 12.93
CA ARG A 170 -13.75 17.02 11.71
C ARG A 170 -14.32 18.45 11.55
N ASP A 171 -14.37 19.23 12.63
CA ASP A 171 -14.81 20.64 12.65
C ASP A 171 -13.65 21.66 12.73
N GLY A 172 -12.40 21.21 12.58
CA GLY A 172 -11.21 22.06 12.52
C GLY A 172 -10.65 22.52 13.87
N ARG A 173 -11.16 22.01 15.01
CA ARG A 173 -10.65 22.35 16.34
C ARG A 173 -9.50 21.42 16.80
N PRO A 174 -8.61 21.87 17.69
CA PRO A 174 -7.66 20.97 18.36
C PRO A 174 -8.39 19.92 19.22
N LEU A 175 -8.01 18.65 19.10
CA LEU A 175 -8.60 17.56 19.87
C LEU A 175 -8.47 17.76 21.40
N THR A 176 -7.40 18.43 21.85
CA THR A 176 -7.17 18.82 23.25
C THR A 176 -8.18 19.82 23.81
N ASP A 177 -8.96 20.49 22.96
CA ASP A 177 -9.94 21.50 23.38
C ASP A 177 -11.32 20.87 23.62
N LEU A 178 -11.57 19.67 23.09
CA LEU A 178 -12.82 18.92 23.25
C LEU A 178 -13.02 18.44 24.69
N ALA A 179 -14.26 18.28 25.13
CA ALA A 179 -14.59 17.63 26.39
C ALA A 179 -14.73 16.11 26.19
N PRO A 180 -14.29 15.25 27.12
CA PRO A 180 -14.54 13.81 27.02
C PRO A 180 -16.04 13.51 27.02
N ASP A 181 -16.53 12.90 25.95
CA ASP A 181 -17.95 12.60 25.74
C ASP A 181 -18.06 11.27 24.98
N PRO A 182 -18.65 10.20 25.59
CA PRO A 182 -18.74 8.89 24.97
C PRO A 182 -19.79 8.85 23.83
N THR A 183 -20.62 9.88 23.68
CA THR A 183 -21.62 9.96 22.59
C THR A 183 -21.08 10.62 21.32
N HIS A 184 -19.89 11.23 21.38
CA HIS A 184 -19.31 12.00 20.27
C HIS A 184 -18.07 11.31 19.69
N PRO A 185 -18.04 10.90 18.40
CA PRO A 185 -16.95 10.10 17.84
C PRO A 185 -15.53 10.68 17.95
N GLU A 186 -15.36 12.00 18.10
CA GLU A 186 -14.02 12.59 18.34
C GLU A 186 -13.45 12.25 19.73
N THR A 187 -14.30 11.91 20.70
CA THR A 187 -13.98 11.73 22.12
C THR A 187 -14.59 10.44 22.68
N ALA A 188 -14.91 9.48 21.82
CA ALA A 188 -15.46 8.19 22.17
C ALA A 188 -14.54 7.05 21.68
N LEU A 189 -14.39 6.01 22.50
CA LEU A 189 -13.68 4.77 22.17
C LEU A 189 -14.59 3.58 22.44
N LEU A 190 -14.80 2.74 21.42
CA LEU A 190 -15.42 1.42 21.60
C LEU A 190 -14.40 0.46 22.21
N ASP A 191 -14.76 -0.16 23.32
CA ASP A 191 -14.09 -1.34 23.85
C ASP A 191 -14.56 -2.57 23.05
N PRO A 192 -13.66 -3.31 22.36
CA PRO A 192 -14.07 -4.44 21.53
C PRO A 192 -14.44 -5.70 22.33
N GLU A 193 -13.96 -5.85 23.57
CA GLU A 193 -14.21 -7.04 24.40
C GLU A 193 -15.62 -6.98 25.02
N THR A 194 -16.00 -5.82 25.54
CA THR A 194 -17.35 -5.60 26.11
C THR A 194 -18.36 -5.17 25.03
N GLY A 195 -17.94 -4.31 24.11
CA GLY A 195 -18.82 -3.52 23.24
C GLY A 195 -19.31 -2.20 23.88
N ASP A 196 -18.83 -1.85 25.07
CA ASP A 196 -19.16 -0.59 25.75
C ASP A 196 -18.39 0.59 25.12
N VAL A 197 -18.96 1.80 25.23
CA VAL A 197 -18.35 3.02 24.70
C VAL A 197 -17.86 3.91 25.84
N GLN A 198 -16.58 4.24 25.83
CA GLN A 198 -15.89 4.99 26.88
C GLN A 198 -15.48 6.39 26.41
N ALA A 199 -15.48 7.36 27.34
CA ALA A 199 -15.12 8.74 27.06
C ALA A 199 -13.58 8.92 27.02
N TRP A 200 -13.06 9.42 25.89
CA TRP A 200 -11.64 9.66 25.66
C TRP A 200 -11.22 11.07 26.05
N ASP A 201 -10.07 11.19 26.72
CA ASP A 201 -9.52 12.47 27.17
C ASP A 201 -8.16 12.76 26.53
N TRP A 202 -8.21 13.53 25.45
CA TRP A 202 -7.03 14.00 24.71
C TRP A 202 -6.01 14.78 25.55
N ARG A 203 -6.40 15.30 26.72
CA ARG A 203 -5.48 15.97 27.65
C ARG A 203 -4.63 14.98 28.46
N LYS A 204 -5.04 13.71 28.53
CA LYS A 204 -4.30 12.61 29.17
C LYS A 204 -3.47 11.81 28.17
N SER A 205 -4.03 11.45 27.01
CA SER A 205 -3.29 10.74 25.96
C SER A 205 -2.29 11.63 25.22
N GLY A 206 -2.58 12.94 25.18
CA GLY A 206 -2.03 13.84 24.17
C GLY A 206 -2.53 13.51 22.76
N THR A 207 -1.92 14.15 21.77
CA THR A 207 -2.23 14.02 20.34
C THR A 207 -1.07 13.36 19.58
N VAL A 208 -1.31 12.88 18.36
CA VAL A 208 -0.28 12.31 17.47
C VAL A 208 0.17 13.39 16.49
N GLU A 209 1.24 14.13 16.85
CA GLU A 209 1.92 15.08 15.96
C GLU A 209 2.56 14.38 14.74
N LEU A 210 2.79 15.13 13.64
CA LEU A 210 3.48 14.61 12.46
C LEU A 210 4.88 14.12 12.81
N ASN A 211 5.13 12.83 12.66
CA ASN A 211 6.34 12.19 13.13
C ASN A 211 7.44 12.17 12.06
N CYS A 212 8.20 13.26 11.97
CA CYS A 212 9.31 13.42 11.03
C CYS A 212 10.32 12.26 11.04
N PHE A 213 10.50 11.57 12.18
CA PHE A 213 11.45 10.45 12.31
C PHE A 213 11.06 9.20 11.52
N LEU A 214 9.78 9.01 11.17
CA LEU A 214 9.38 7.91 10.28
C LEU A 214 10.12 7.94 8.94
N CYS A 215 10.38 9.15 8.43
CA CYS A 215 11.00 9.37 7.13
C CYS A 215 12.48 9.79 7.24
N HIS A 216 12.84 10.60 8.24
CA HIS A 216 14.12 11.31 8.25
C HIS A 216 15.24 10.68 9.10
N ILE A 217 15.06 9.53 9.75
CA ILE A 217 16.18 8.78 10.35
C ILE A 217 16.31 7.37 9.78
N PRO A 218 17.50 6.77 9.84
CA PRO A 218 17.65 5.33 9.66
C PRO A 218 16.98 4.55 10.79
N ASN A 219 16.46 3.36 10.46
CA ASN A 219 15.93 2.36 11.39
C ASN A 219 14.98 2.92 12.48
N PRO A 220 13.96 3.74 12.14
CA PRO A 220 12.98 4.21 13.11
C PRO A 220 12.20 3.05 13.71
N ASN A 221 12.03 3.04 15.03
CA ASN A 221 11.35 1.95 15.74
C ASN A 221 9.83 2.06 15.62
N ASN A 222 9.30 1.73 14.44
CA ASN A 222 7.86 1.76 14.17
C ASN A 222 7.09 0.70 14.98
N GLN A 223 7.74 -0.38 15.44
CA GLN A 223 7.11 -1.36 16.33
C GLN A 223 6.78 -0.73 17.69
N ALA A 224 7.75 -0.07 18.33
CA ALA A 224 7.55 0.64 19.58
C ALA A 224 6.52 1.78 19.44
N ARG A 225 6.55 2.51 18.30
CA ARG A 225 5.56 3.53 17.95
C ARG A 225 4.15 2.95 17.82
N VAL A 226 3.94 1.91 17.02
CA VAL A 226 2.62 1.28 16.83
C VAL A 226 2.11 0.74 18.16
N ALA A 227 2.96 0.09 18.96
CA ALA A 227 2.60 -0.36 20.29
C ALA A 227 2.23 0.79 21.25
N ALA A 228 2.81 1.99 21.08
CA ALA A 228 2.38 3.18 21.82
C ALA A 228 1.02 3.70 21.35
N LEU A 229 0.78 3.74 20.03
CA LEU A 229 -0.50 4.15 19.42
C LEU A 229 -1.65 3.23 19.82
N THR A 230 -1.48 1.90 19.74
CA THR A 230 -2.50 0.92 20.13
C THR A 230 -2.82 0.97 21.64
N ARG A 231 -1.86 1.36 22.49
CA ARG A 231 -2.11 1.64 23.93
C ARG A 231 -2.64 3.06 24.22
N GLY A 232 -2.96 3.86 23.20
CA GLY A 232 -3.42 5.24 23.37
C GLY A 232 -2.39 6.20 23.96
N GLN A 233 -1.09 5.83 23.99
CA GLN A 233 0.01 6.66 24.48
C GLN A 233 0.44 7.68 23.41
N PHE A 234 -0.53 8.42 22.86
CA PHE A 234 -0.42 9.16 21.60
C PHE A 234 0.74 10.17 21.58
N ALA A 235 0.91 11.01 22.62
CA ALA A 235 2.04 11.94 22.68
C ALA A 235 3.42 11.25 22.70
N TRP A 236 3.50 10.01 23.21
CA TRP A 236 4.76 9.27 23.22
C TRP A 236 5.11 8.63 21.86
N ALA A 237 4.19 8.54 20.90
CA ALA A 237 4.41 7.83 19.64
C ALA A 237 5.64 8.32 18.86
N ALA A 238 5.88 9.64 18.80
CA ALA A 238 7.09 10.20 18.19
C ALA A 238 8.37 9.84 18.97
N THR A 239 8.32 9.86 20.31
CA THR A 239 9.45 9.50 21.18
C THR A 239 9.78 8.00 21.11
N ALA A 240 8.76 7.15 21.06
CA ALA A 240 8.87 5.71 20.90
C ALA A 240 9.58 5.30 19.61
N THR A 241 9.51 6.15 18.57
CA THR A 241 10.21 5.94 17.29
C THR A 241 11.73 6.00 17.43
N LEU A 242 12.24 6.60 18.52
CA LEU A 242 13.67 6.67 18.86
C LEU A 242 14.14 5.50 19.75
N GLU A 243 13.26 4.56 20.13
CA GLU A 243 13.60 3.43 21.00
C GLU A 243 14.65 2.51 20.33
N GLY A 244 15.82 2.37 20.97
CA GLY A 244 16.98 1.67 20.40
C GLY A 244 18.07 2.62 19.85
N THR A 245 17.77 3.91 19.71
CA THR A 245 18.82 4.95 19.54
C THR A 245 19.45 5.29 20.90
N PRO A 246 20.65 5.89 20.95
CA PRO A 246 21.24 6.38 22.19
C PRO A 246 20.46 7.50 22.91
N LEU A 247 19.42 8.08 22.30
CA LEU A 247 18.69 9.26 22.79
C LEU A 247 17.73 8.93 23.95
N VAL A 248 17.13 7.73 23.93
CA VAL A 248 16.09 7.30 24.88
C VAL A 248 16.30 5.86 25.32
N ARG A 249 15.96 5.58 26.59
CA ARG A 249 15.86 4.23 27.14
C ARG A 249 14.41 3.91 27.46
N ARG A 250 14.04 2.63 27.34
CA ARG A 250 12.75 2.14 27.81
C ARG A 250 12.66 2.20 29.34
N THR A 251 11.44 2.37 29.84
CA THR A 251 11.03 2.28 31.25
C THR A 251 9.65 1.63 31.32
N ASP A 252 9.25 1.20 32.51
CA ASP A 252 7.98 0.51 32.74
C ASP A 252 6.78 1.40 32.30
N ASP A 253 6.79 2.68 32.67
CA ASP A 253 5.75 3.67 32.34
C ASP A 253 5.85 4.29 30.92
N GLY A 254 6.93 4.02 30.17
CA GLY A 254 7.20 4.68 28.88
C GLY A 254 8.68 4.80 28.55
N TRP A 255 9.17 6.03 28.34
CA TRP A 255 10.55 6.32 27.93
C TRP A 255 11.20 7.38 28.80
N ALA A 256 12.51 7.23 29.03
CA ALA A 256 13.33 8.24 29.68
C ALA A 256 14.45 8.70 28.73
N TRP A 257 14.69 10.00 28.68
CA TRP A 257 15.78 10.60 27.91
C TRP A 257 17.14 10.25 28.53
N ASN A 258 18.14 10.00 27.67
CA ASN A 258 19.51 9.73 28.09
C ASN A 258 20.33 11.04 28.11
N PRO A 259 20.75 11.56 29.29
CA PRO A 259 21.53 12.80 29.35
C PRO A 259 22.86 12.71 28.60
N ASP A 260 23.49 11.53 28.56
CA ASP A 260 24.78 11.33 27.90
C ASP A 260 24.71 11.44 26.36
N ALA A 261 23.51 11.50 25.78
CA ALA A 261 23.31 11.74 24.36
C ALA A 261 23.33 13.25 23.97
N PHE A 262 23.45 14.15 24.95
CA PHE A 262 23.37 15.60 24.75
C PHE A 262 24.65 16.32 25.21
N ASP A 263 24.89 17.51 24.65
CA ASP A 263 25.96 18.41 25.05
C ASP A 263 25.55 19.33 26.22
N ALA A 264 26.50 20.12 26.73
CA ALA A 264 26.28 21.05 27.84
C ALA A 264 25.30 22.22 27.52
N SER A 265 24.87 22.37 26.27
CA SER A 265 23.80 23.29 25.86
C SER A 265 22.42 22.62 25.74
N GLY A 266 22.32 21.32 26.04
CA GLY A 266 21.11 20.51 25.93
C GLY A 266 20.78 20.10 24.50
N LYS A 267 21.74 20.16 23.56
CA LYS A 267 21.56 19.71 22.18
C LYS A 267 22.05 18.29 21.99
N VAL A 268 21.44 17.54 21.06
CA VAL A 268 21.91 16.21 20.67
C VAL A 268 23.36 16.29 20.16
N LYS A 269 24.25 15.44 20.68
CA LYS A 269 25.65 15.40 20.25
C LYS A 269 25.77 15.03 18.77
N LYS A 270 26.78 15.56 18.06
CA LYS A 270 26.84 15.50 16.58
C LYS A 270 26.92 14.07 16.04
N GLU A 271 27.55 13.16 16.78
CA GLU A 271 27.62 11.72 16.51
C GLU A 271 26.25 11.00 16.57
N TYR A 272 25.24 11.60 17.19
CA TYR A 272 23.87 11.08 17.27
C TYR A 272 22.87 11.84 16.37
N VAL A 273 23.35 12.82 15.59
CA VAL A 273 22.53 13.52 14.56
C VAL A 273 22.51 12.68 13.28
N THR A 274 21.57 11.75 13.18
CA THR A 274 21.43 10.78 12.07
C THR A 274 20.49 11.23 10.96
N LEU A 275 19.96 12.47 11.00
CA LEU A 275 18.89 12.91 10.11
C LEU A 275 19.33 12.96 8.63
N ARG A 276 18.56 12.31 7.75
CA ARG A 276 18.85 12.05 6.34
C ARG A 276 17.63 12.27 5.44
N ASP A 277 17.84 12.17 4.13
CA ASP A 277 16.74 12.01 3.16
C ASP A 277 16.10 10.62 3.33
N PRO A 278 14.79 10.45 3.04
CA PRO A 278 14.11 9.16 3.22
C PRO A 278 14.71 8.05 2.35
N GLY A 279 14.87 6.87 2.94
CA GLY A 279 15.19 5.62 2.24
C GLY A 279 13.94 4.80 1.93
N ASP A 280 14.06 3.81 1.07
CA ASP A 280 12.97 2.89 0.72
C ASP A 280 12.49 2.10 1.95
N GLU A 281 13.41 1.82 2.89
CA GLU A 281 13.12 1.21 4.18
C GLU A 281 12.25 2.10 5.11
N ASN A 282 12.20 3.42 4.87
CA ASN A 282 11.26 4.31 5.56
C ASN A 282 9.85 4.22 4.95
N CYS A 283 9.73 4.01 3.63
CA CYS A 283 8.46 3.77 2.97
C CYS A 283 7.88 2.38 3.33
N ALA A 284 8.76 1.38 3.46
CA ALA A 284 8.47 -0.01 3.84
C ALA A 284 7.69 -0.15 5.16
N LEU A 285 7.78 0.85 6.06
CA LEU A 285 7.05 0.88 7.33
C LEU A 285 5.53 0.76 7.09
N CYS A 286 5.02 1.56 6.15
CA CYS A 286 3.59 1.67 5.84
C CYS A 286 3.18 0.95 4.53
N HIS A 287 4.08 0.83 3.55
CA HIS A 287 3.74 0.35 2.20
C HIS A 287 4.51 -0.92 1.79
N GLY A 288 3.78 -1.97 1.42
CA GLY A 288 4.25 -3.09 0.60
C GLY A 288 5.36 -3.98 1.17
N PRO A 289 5.71 -5.05 0.45
CA PRO A 289 6.94 -5.80 0.64
C PRO A 289 8.08 -5.10 -0.12
N VAL A 290 8.80 -4.24 0.60
CA VAL A 290 10.01 -3.55 0.12
C VAL A 290 11.24 -4.24 0.71
N HIS A 291 12.20 -4.60 -0.14
CA HIS A 291 13.39 -5.35 0.25
C HIS A 291 14.65 -4.72 -0.34
N THR A 292 15.47 -4.13 0.53
CA THR A 292 16.67 -3.37 0.18
C THR A 292 17.99 -4.08 0.55
N ASP A 293 17.93 -5.18 1.29
CA ASP A 293 19.12 -5.98 1.61
C ASP A 293 19.52 -6.86 0.41
N PRO A 294 20.74 -6.78 -0.11
CA PRO A 294 21.21 -7.66 -1.19
C PRO A 294 21.75 -9.01 -0.69
N GLN A 295 21.62 -9.36 0.60
CA GLN A 295 22.12 -10.61 1.21
C GLN A 295 21.02 -11.61 1.60
N THR A 296 19.92 -11.14 2.19
CA THR A 296 18.74 -11.96 2.49
C THR A 296 17.93 -12.23 1.21
N PRO A 297 17.46 -13.47 0.95
CA PRO A 297 16.55 -13.74 -0.17
C PRO A 297 15.13 -13.23 0.10
N VAL A 298 14.50 -12.57 -0.86
CA VAL A 298 13.12 -12.05 -0.76
C VAL A 298 12.12 -13.16 -0.40
N VAL A 299 11.34 -12.94 0.66
CA VAL A 299 10.14 -13.73 1.00
C VAL A 299 8.97 -12.76 1.25
N VAL A 300 7.80 -13.05 0.68
CA VAL A 300 6.56 -12.32 0.97
C VAL A 300 5.82 -13.08 2.07
N GLU A 301 6.09 -12.69 3.31
CA GLU A 301 5.57 -13.36 4.52
C GLU A 301 4.14 -12.91 4.84
N ASP A 302 3.94 -11.59 4.93
CA ASP A 302 2.65 -10.97 5.24
C ASP A 302 1.81 -10.76 3.98
N LEU A 303 0.69 -11.48 3.85
CA LEU A 303 -0.32 -11.34 2.80
C LEU A 303 -1.54 -10.49 3.22
N SER A 304 -1.37 -9.58 4.18
CA SER A 304 -2.38 -8.57 4.53
C SER A 304 -2.61 -7.55 3.41
N PRO A 305 -3.67 -6.71 3.50
CA PRO A 305 -3.95 -5.66 2.51
C PRO A 305 -2.83 -4.63 2.33
N LYS A 306 -1.88 -4.52 3.28
CA LYS A 306 -0.67 -3.69 3.14
C LYS A 306 0.18 -4.10 1.94
N ASN A 307 0.28 -5.40 1.67
CA ASN A 307 1.25 -5.98 0.75
C ASN A 307 0.58 -6.67 -0.45
N ALA A 308 -0.52 -7.39 -0.21
CA ALA A 308 -1.12 -8.31 -1.18
C ALA A 308 -2.24 -7.67 -2.03
N THR A 309 -2.53 -6.37 -1.92
CA THR A 309 -3.56 -5.72 -2.76
C THR A 309 -3.24 -5.75 -4.26
N VAL A 310 -1.95 -5.87 -4.63
CA VAL A 310 -1.49 -5.93 -6.03
C VAL A 310 -0.42 -7.00 -6.33
N GLY A 311 0.17 -7.67 -5.33
CA GLY A 311 1.24 -8.66 -5.59
C GLY A 311 2.51 -8.06 -6.22
N GLN A 312 2.76 -6.77 -6.02
CA GLN A 312 4.01 -6.11 -6.38
C GLN A 312 5.04 -6.27 -5.26
N VAL A 313 6.30 -6.52 -5.64
CA VAL A 313 7.43 -6.63 -4.71
C VAL A 313 8.51 -5.65 -5.15
N PHE A 314 8.94 -4.82 -4.22
CA PHE A 314 9.94 -3.77 -4.47
C PHE A 314 11.31 -4.29 -4.05
N SER A 315 12.03 -4.92 -4.98
CA SER A 315 13.38 -5.45 -4.76
C SER A 315 14.20 -5.45 -6.05
N GLY A 316 15.51 -5.17 -5.95
CA GLY A 316 16.45 -5.36 -7.06
C GLY A 316 16.92 -6.81 -7.25
N GLU A 317 16.54 -7.71 -6.35
CA GLU A 317 16.89 -9.14 -6.43
C GLU A 317 16.16 -9.85 -7.58
N ARG A 318 16.80 -10.89 -8.15
CA ARG A 318 16.17 -11.75 -9.16
C ARG A 318 15.07 -12.61 -8.53
N ILE A 319 13.98 -12.83 -9.27
CA ILE A 319 12.90 -13.72 -8.83
C ILE A 319 13.42 -15.16 -8.63
N SER A 320 14.35 -15.61 -9.48
CA SER A 320 15.06 -16.89 -9.33
C SER A 320 15.92 -17.01 -8.07
N GLU A 321 16.43 -15.90 -7.51
CA GLU A 321 17.29 -15.90 -6.30
C GLU A 321 16.48 -15.91 -4.99
N SER A 322 15.19 -15.52 -5.04
CA SER A 322 14.31 -15.32 -3.88
C SER A 322 14.15 -16.54 -2.96
N GLY A 323 13.66 -16.34 -1.74
CA GLY A 323 13.38 -17.43 -0.79
C GLY A 323 12.09 -18.21 -1.09
N MET A 324 11.24 -17.73 -2.01
CA MET A 324 9.90 -18.27 -2.25
C MET A 324 9.89 -19.54 -3.14
N ASN A 325 8.86 -20.36 -2.97
CA ASN A 325 8.60 -21.60 -3.71
C ASN A 325 7.78 -21.32 -4.98
N ILE A 326 8.42 -20.74 -6.00
CA ILE A 326 7.75 -20.26 -7.22
C ILE A 326 7.73 -21.33 -8.33
N LEU A 327 6.63 -21.43 -9.08
CA LEU A 327 6.56 -22.28 -10.27
C LEU A 327 7.56 -21.81 -11.35
N ASP A 328 8.34 -22.75 -11.89
CA ASP A 328 9.36 -22.53 -12.93
C ASP A 328 10.43 -21.47 -12.54
N LYS A 329 10.67 -21.31 -11.23
CA LYS A 329 11.53 -20.29 -10.61
C LYS A 329 12.90 -20.09 -11.28
N GLU A 330 13.58 -21.17 -11.64
CA GLU A 330 14.95 -21.14 -12.19
C GLU A 330 15.02 -20.36 -13.52
N ASP A 331 13.94 -20.29 -14.29
CA ASP A 331 13.86 -19.52 -15.53
C ASP A 331 13.61 -18.02 -15.28
N LEU A 332 13.18 -17.62 -14.09
CA LEU A 332 12.73 -16.26 -13.74
C LEU A 332 13.89 -15.29 -13.43
N ASN A 333 14.86 -15.22 -14.35
CA ASN A 333 16.12 -14.48 -14.23
C ASN A 333 16.01 -12.94 -14.34
N ARG A 334 14.83 -12.36 -14.10
CA ARG A 334 14.60 -10.90 -14.07
C ARG A 334 14.43 -10.42 -12.61
N PRO A 335 14.77 -9.15 -12.30
CA PRO A 335 14.52 -8.60 -10.97
C PRO A 335 13.02 -8.50 -10.66
N TRP A 336 12.66 -8.44 -9.38
CA TRP A 336 11.30 -8.09 -8.94
C TRP A 336 10.90 -6.68 -9.41
N ASP A 337 11.77 -5.70 -9.19
CA ASP A 337 11.67 -4.34 -9.72
C ASP A 337 12.97 -3.92 -10.43
N VAL A 338 12.87 -3.64 -11.74
CA VAL A 338 13.97 -3.18 -12.58
C VAL A 338 14.47 -1.77 -12.23
N HIS A 339 13.67 -0.95 -11.55
CA HIS A 339 14.09 0.37 -11.10
C HIS A 339 15.04 0.24 -9.89
N MET A 340 14.75 -0.68 -8.97
CA MET A 340 15.59 -0.97 -7.81
C MET A 340 16.87 -1.74 -8.17
N ASP A 341 16.83 -2.63 -9.16
CA ASP A 341 18.03 -3.21 -9.81
C ASP A 341 19.00 -2.12 -10.34
N ARG A 342 18.47 -0.94 -10.67
CA ARG A 342 19.26 0.24 -11.12
C ARG A 342 19.45 1.31 -10.05
N GLY A 343 19.06 1.05 -8.80
CA GLY A 343 19.25 1.96 -7.67
C GLY A 343 18.40 3.24 -7.73
N VAL A 344 17.29 3.21 -8.47
CA VAL A 344 16.22 4.22 -8.36
C VAL A 344 15.39 3.88 -7.13
N LYS A 345 15.08 4.87 -6.30
CA LYS A 345 14.33 4.73 -5.04
C LYS A 345 12.90 5.23 -5.21
N CYS A 346 12.07 5.04 -4.19
CA CYS A 346 10.73 5.61 -4.12
C CYS A 346 10.75 7.14 -4.31
N VAL A 347 11.72 7.86 -3.74
CA VAL A 347 11.74 9.34 -3.71
C VAL A 347 12.09 10.03 -5.03
N GLU A 348 12.74 9.37 -6.00
CA GLU A 348 12.93 9.94 -7.34
C GLU A 348 11.63 9.98 -8.17
N CYS A 349 10.64 9.16 -7.79
CA CYS A 349 9.28 9.15 -8.35
C CYS A 349 8.30 9.92 -7.46
N HIS A 350 8.31 9.65 -6.16
CA HIS A 350 7.51 10.27 -5.11
C HIS A 350 8.21 11.48 -4.48
N TYR A 351 8.62 12.43 -5.33
CA TYR A 351 9.31 13.65 -4.91
C TYR A 351 8.33 14.67 -4.32
N ALA A 352 8.79 15.47 -3.35
CA ALA A 352 8.09 16.66 -2.86
C ALA A 352 7.76 17.62 -4.01
N LEU A 353 6.50 18.03 -4.17
CA LEU A 353 6.03 18.71 -5.39
C LEU A 353 6.66 20.09 -5.66
N ASN A 354 7.31 20.70 -4.66
CA ASN A 354 8.08 21.95 -4.80
C ASN A 354 9.62 21.76 -4.82
N ASN A 355 10.12 20.52 -4.89
CA ASN A 355 11.55 20.21 -4.95
C ASN A 355 12.21 20.84 -6.20
N PRO A 356 13.14 21.80 -6.07
CA PRO A 356 13.64 22.58 -7.21
C PRO A 356 14.47 21.77 -8.22
N ALA A 357 14.95 20.58 -7.84
CA ALA A 357 15.69 19.67 -8.71
C ALA A 357 14.78 18.66 -9.43
N GLN A 358 13.69 18.22 -8.80
CA GLN A 358 12.81 17.17 -9.34
C GLN A 358 11.52 17.69 -9.99
N ALA A 359 10.97 18.80 -9.48
CA ALA A 359 9.67 19.32 -9.89
C ALA A 359 9.64 19.68 -11.39
N GLN A 360 8.71 19.06 -12.12
CA GLN A 360 8.40 19.46 -13.48
C GLN A 360 7.75 20.84 -13.50
N GLU A 361 8.14 21.71 -14.43
CA GLU A 361 7.36 22.90 -14.75
C GLU A 361 5.97 22.47 -15.23
N LYS A 362 4.93 22.69 -14.40
CA LYS A 362 3.53 22.48 -14.81
C LYS A 362 3.25 23.36 -16.04
N ARG A 363 3.32 22.77 -17.23
CA ARG A 363 3.26 23.46 -18.54
C ARG A 363 2.00 24.31 -18.73
N ASP A 364 0.92 23.98 -18.02
CA ASP A 364 -0.35 24.73 -18.02
C ASP A 364 -0.32 25.97 -17.10
N LEU A 365 0.57 26.02 -16.10
CA LEU A 365 0.82 27.21 -15.26
C LEU A 365 1.90 28.13 -15.84
N ARG A 366 2.73 27.60 -16.75
CA ARG A 366 3.78 28.36 -17.41
C ARG A 366 3.18 29.26 -18.50
N PRO A 367 3.41 30.58 -18.49
CA PRO A 367 2.95 31.47 -19.56
C PRO A 367 3.35 30.96 -20.94
N PHE A 368 2.42 31.00 -21.90
CA PHE A 368 2.56 30.45 -23.26
C PHE A 368 3.86 30.88 -23.99
N THR A 369 4.35 32.09 -23.72
CA THR A 369 5.57 32.65 -24.31
C THR A 369 6.88 32.15 -23.67
N LEU A 370 6.84 31.51 -22.50
CA LEU A 370 8.05 31.01 -21.84
C LEU A 370 8.39 29.59 -22.31
N VAL A 371 9.64 29.42 -22.75
CA VAL A 371 10.24 28.13 -23.10
C VAL A 371 10.77 27.40 -21.84
N TYR A 372 11.11 28.17 -20.81
CA TYR A 372 11.64 27.76 -19.51
C TYR A 372 11.16 28.79 -18.46
N ASP A 373 10.86 28.35 -17.23
CA ASP A 373 10.48 29.25 -16.14
C ASP A 373 11.59 29.31 -15.07
N PRO A 374 12.29 30.44 -14.90
CA PRO A 374 13.36 30.58 -13.91
C PRO A 374 12.84 30.74 -12.47
N ARG A 375 11.53 30.86 -12.25
CA ARG A 375 10.92 31.12 -10.93
C ARG A 375 10.81 29.85 -10.09
N ARG A 376 11.94 29.22 -9.82
CA ARG A 376 12.07 28.05 -8.94
C ARG A 376 12.34 28.52 -7.51
N LEU A 377 11.88 27.72 -6.54
CA LEU A 377 12.15 27.92 -5.12
C LEU A 377 13.67 27.85 -4.86
N ASP A 378 14.21 28.69 -3.99
CA ASP A 378 15.61 28.53 -3.57
C ASP A 378 15.80 27.25 -2.74
N LEU A 379 17.02 26.69 -2.69
CA LEU A 379 17.27 25.49 -1.90
C LEU A 379 17.09 25.72 -0.39
N GLY A 380 17.46 26.91 0.13
CA GLY A 380 17.23 27.26 1.54
C GLY A 380 15.76 27.47 1.87
N GLU A 381 14.99 27.99 0.91
CA GLU A 381 13.53 28.14 1.00
C GLU A 381 12.83 26.76 0.92
N TYR A 382 13.24 25.89 0.00
CA TYR A 382 12.78 24.50 -0.07
C TYR A 382 13.06 23.71 1.21
N LEU A 383 14.25 23.88 1.81
CA LEU A 383 14.58 23.23 3.08
C LEU A 383 13.71 23.74 4.24
N LYS A 384 13.24 24.99 4.20
CA LYS A 384 12.34 25.53 5.22
C LYS A 384 10.89 25.07 5.00
N THR A 385 10.36 25.16 3.78
CA THR A 385 8.97 24.85 3.42
C THR A 385 8.85 23.76 2.35
N PRO A 386 9.30 22.51 2.60
CA PRO A 386 9.14 21.40 1.67
C PRO A 386 7.70 20.86 1.70
N VAL A 387 7.03 20.81 0.55
CA VAL A 387 5.69 20.22 0.42
C VAL A 387 5.79 18.70 0.58
N HIS A 388 5.10 18.16 1.58
CA HIS A 388 5.03 16.73 1.90
C HIS A 388 3.80 16.02 1.29
N ASP A 389 3.08 16.72 0.42
CA ASP A 389 2.24 16.14 -0.63
C ASP A 389 3.17 15.63 -1.73
N PHE A 390 3.53 14.35 -1.65
CA PHE A 390 4.48 13.73 -2.56
C PHE A 390 3.83 13.42 -3.91
N ALA A 391 4.59 13.56 -4.99
CA ALA A 391 4.13 13.23 -6.32
C ALA A 391 3.66 11.77 -6.41
N ARG A 392 2.56 11.49 -7.12
CA ARG A 392 2.01 10.12 -7.25
C ARG A 392 1.45 9.80 -8.62
N GLY A 393 1.43 8.51 -8.93
CA GLY A 393 0.84 7.96 -10.14
C GLY A 393 -0.69 7.99 -10.15
N GLU A 394 -1.27 7.42 -11.21
CA GLU A 394 -2.71 7.19 -11.31
C GLU A 394 -3.02 5.72 -10.95
N THR A 395 -3.76 5.51 -9.86
CA THR A 395 -4.44 4.24 -9.55
C THR A 395 -5.95 4.39 -9.78
N ALA A 396 -6.64 3.28 -10.05
CA ALA A 396 -8.10 3.22 -10.05
C ALA A 396 -8.65 2.34 -8.91
N GLN A 397 -7.80 1.78 -8.03
CA GLN A 397 -8.26 1.01 -6.88
C GLN A 397 -8.90 1.92 -5.81
N HIS A 398 -8.35 3.11 -5.57
CA HIS A 398 -8.85 4.06 -4.55
C HIS A 398 -8.77 5.53 -5.02
N PRO A 399 -9.72 6.40 -4.61
CA PRO A 399 -9.74 7.83 -4.96
C PRO A 399 -8.85 8.72 -4.07
N ILE A 400 -8.14 8.14 -3.09
CA ILE A 400 -7.17 8.76 -2.19
C ILE A 400 -6.36 9.84 -2.91
N ASP A 401 -6.18 11.00 -2.29
CA ASP A 401 -5.46 12.19 -2.82
C ASP A 401 -5.76 12.51 -4.31
N PRO A 402 -6.91 13.15 -4.58
CA PRO A 402 -7.25 13.61 -5.92
C PRO A 402 -6.34 14.75 -6.42
N GLU A 403 -5.74 15.54 -5.54
CA GLU A 403 -5.04 16.79 -5.88
C GLU A 403 -3.64 16.54 -6.45
N THR A 404 -2.95 15.50 -5.96
CA THR A 404 -1.66 15.08 -6.49
C THR A 404 -1.76 13.96 -7.54
N LYS A 405 -2.95 13.46 -7.89
CA LYS A 405 -3.14 12.40 -8.89
C LYS A 405 -2.44 12.71 -10.23
N GLY A 406 -1.57 11.81 -10.68
CA GLY A 406 -0.90 11.92 -11.99
C GLY A 406 0.14 13.05 -12.06
N THR A 407 0.87 13.28 -10.95
CA THR A 407 2.01 14.21 -10.82
C THR A 407 3.37 13.53 -10.78
N MET A 408 3.41 12.24 -10.42
CA MET A 408 4.59 11.39 -10.61
C MET A 408 4.92 11.29 -12.10
N ARG A 409 6.20 11.10 -12.40
CA ARG A 409 6.68 10.81 -13.76
C ARG A 409 6.06 9.51 -14.27
N ARG A 410 5.64 9.49 -15.53
CA ARG A 410 5.27 8.24 -16.23
C ARG A 410 6.48 7.66 -16.96
N CYS A 411 6.34 6.43 -17.47
CA CYS A 411 7.38 5.74 -18.22
C CYS A 411 7.97 6.60 -19.35
N GLU A 412 7.13 7.31 -20.11
CA GLU A 412 7.57 8.15 -21.24
C GLU A 412 8.24 9.48 -20.84
N ASP A 413 8.18 9.89 -19.57
CA ASP A 413 8.94 11.04 -19.06
C ASP A 413 10.44 10.68 -18.86
N CYS A 414 10.77 9.38 -18.83
CA CYS A 414 12.14 8.87 -18.68
C CYS A 414 12.60 7.99 -19.86
N HIS A 415 11.69 7.33 -20.58
CA HIS A 415 12.00 6.38 -21.66
C HIS A 415 11.47 6.84 -23.02
N ASP A 416 12.36 7.04 -24.00
CA ASP A 416 12.00 7.26 -25.40
C ASP A 416 11.57 5.95 -26.07
N ALA A 417 10.37 5.48 -25.73
CA ALA A 417 9.79 4.22 -26.19
C ALA A 417 9.74 4.09 -27.72
N LYS A 418 9.72 5.21 -28.46
CA LYS A 418 9.59 5.22 -29.93
C LYS A 418 10.83 4.68 -30.63
N ARG A 419 12.02 4.81 -30.04
CA ARG A 419 13.28 4.29 -30.63
C ARG A 419 13.27 2.80 -30.86
N ILE A 420 12.59 2.05 -30.00
CA ILE A 420 12.48 0.60 -30.08
C ILE A 420 11.16 0.20 -30.75
N HIS A 421 10.03 0.68 -30.23
CA HIS A 421 8.71 0.17 -30.61
C HIS A 421 8.29 0.51 -32.05
N THR A 422 8.84 1.55 -32.68
CA THR A 422 8.47 1.93 -34.06
C THR A 422 8.86 0.86 -35.09
N GLY A 423 9.89 0.05 -34.81
CA GLY A 423 10.29 -1.07 -35.67
C GLY A 423 9.60 -2.41 -35.36
N VAL A 424 8.85 -2.49 -34.26
CA VAL A 424 8.33 -3.76 -33.70
C VAL A 424 6.79 -3.77 -33.65
N LEU A 425 6.15 -2.63 -33.34
CA LEU A 425 4.70 -2.55 -33.17
C LEU A 425 4.01 -1.89 -34.39
N PRO A 426 3.01 -2.55 -35.01
CA PRO A 426 2.19 -1.91 -36.02
C PRO A 426 1.45 -0.72 -35.40
N TYR A 427 1.47 0.42 -36.09
CA TYR A 427 0.88 1.67 -35.60
C TYR A 427 1.40 2.11 -34.21
N ALA A 428 2.69 1.94 -33.91
CA ALA A 428 3.30 2.23 -32.60
C ALA A 428 2.84 3.54 -31.92
N ASN A 429 2.71 4.65 -32.67
CA ASN A 429 2.18 5.93 -32.14
C ASN A 429 0.74 5.84 -31.61
N ARG A 430 -0.12 4.99 -32.20
CA ARG A 430 -1.47 4.73 -31.70
C ARG A 430 -1.44 3.77 -30.51
N HIS A 431 -0.64 2.70 -30.58
CA HIS A 431 -0.48 1.75 -29.47
C HIS A 431 -0.06 2.47 -28.18
N LEU A 432 1.04 3.22 -28.23
CA LEU A 432 1.57 4.05 -27.13
C LEU A 432 0.67 5.25 -26.73
N SER A 433 -0.56 5.37 -27.27
CA SER A 433 -1.54 6.39 -26.87
C SER A 433 -2.77 5.81 -26.15
N VAL A 434 -2.91 4.48 -26.10
CA VAL A 434 -4.06 3.77 -25.48
C VAL A 434 -3.70 2.47 -24.78
N VAL A 435 -2.44 2.06 -24.73
CA VAL A 435 -1.99 0.88 -23.97
C VAL A 435 -0.93 1.34 -22.97
N ALA A 436 -1.14 1.05 -21.69
CA ALA A 436 -0.17 1.32 -20.64
C ALA A 436 1.06 0.40 -20.81
N CYS A 437 2.26 0.88 -20.47
CA CYS A 437 3.49 0.12 -20.64
C CYS A 437 3.49 -1.18 -19.81
N GLU A 438 2.87 -1.11 -18.63
CA GLU A 438 2.67 -2.20 -17.68
C GLU A 438 1.90 -3.38 -18.30
N THR A 439 0.97 -3.13 -19.22
CA THR A 439 0.18 -4.17 -19.92
C THR A 439 1.05 -5.15 -20.73
N CYS A 440 2.25 -4.72 -21.16
CA CYS A 440 3.18 -5.56 -21.92
C CYS A 440 4.52 -5.83 -21.19
N HIS A 441 4.93 -4.96 -20.27
CA HIS A 441 6.16 -5.13 -19.49
C HIS A 441 5.95 -5.78 -18.12
N ILE A 442 4.71 -5.79 -17.60
CA ILE A 442 4.30 -6.45 -16.35
C ILE A 442 3.03 -7.31 -16.58
N PRO A 443 3.03 -8.24 -17.58
CA PRO A 443 1.83 -9.01 -17.92
C PRO A 443 1.48 -10.09 -16.88
N LYS A 444 2.44 -10.49 -16.06
CA LYS A 444 2.29 -11.45 -14.96
C LYS A 444 3.13 -11.01 -13.75
N LEU A 445 2.54 -11.10 -12.57
CA LEU A 445 3.19 -10.93 -11.27
C LEU A 445 3.42 -12.29 -10.61
N TYR A 446 4.50 -12.41 -9.83
CA TYR A 446 4.95 -13.69 -9.23
C TYR A 446 4.90 -13.72 -7.70
N ALA A 447 4.41 -12.66 -7.05
CA ALA A 447 3.94 -12.76 -5.67
C ALA A 447 2.42 -12.93 -5.66
N PRO A 448 1.84 -13.57 -4.63
CA PRO A 448 0.39 -13.66 -4.52
C PRO A 448 -0.26 -12.29 -4.36
N ALA A 449 -1.52 -12.19 -4.76
CA ALA A 449 -2.37 -11.04 -4.48
C ALA A 449 -3.71 -11.48 -3.90
N ILE A 450 -4.41 -10.60 -3.19
CA ILE A 450 -5.77 -10.86 -2.70
C ILE A 450 -6.70 -11.06 -3.90
N GLU A 451 -7.46 -12.16 -3.88
CA GLU A 451 -8.60 -12.38 -4.78
C GLU A 451 -9.88 -11.88 -4.11
N ALA A 452 -10.11 -12.30 -2.87
CA ALA A 452 -11.40 -12.13 -2.21
C ALA A 452 -11.28 -12.08 -0.69
N TYR A 453 -11.99 -11.15 -0.05
CA TYR A 453 -12.20 -11.10 1.41
C TYR A 453 -13.71 -11.21 1.69
N ASP A 454 -14.12 -12.30 2.34
CA ASP A 454 -15.52 -12.57 2.69
C ASP A 454 -15.72 -12.42 4.20
N TRP A 455 -16.35 -11.33 4.60
CA TRP A 455 -16.79 -11.03 5.96
C TRP A 455 -18.27 -11.40 6.19
N THR A 456 -18.91 -12.11 5.27
CA THR A 456 -20.25 -12.66 5.57
C THR A 456 -20.15 -13.83 6.56
N VAL A 457 -18.98 -14.46 6.61
CA VAL A 457 -18.54 -15.51 7.53
C VAL A 457 -17.34 -15.05 8.37
N LEU A 458 -17.18 -15.61 9.57
CA LEU A 458 -15.98 -15.43 10.39
C LEU A 458 -15.26 -16.77 10.59
N LEU A 459 -13.94 -16.75 10.47
CA LEU A 459 -13.04 -17.85 10.81
C LEU A 459 -12.78 -17.89 12.33
N PRO A 460 -12.14 -18.95 12.88
CA PRO A 460 -11.83 -19.03 14.31
C PRO A 460 -10.88 -17.92 14.82
N ASP A 461 -10.19 -17.19 13.93
CA ASP A 461 -9.39 -16.01 14.24
C ASP A 461 -10.22 -14.71 14.33
N ARG A 462 -11.55 -14.82 14.25
CA ARG A 462 -12.53 -13.71 14.13
C ARG A 462 -12.31 -12.83 12.89
N GLY A 463 -11.52 -13.30 11.92
CA GLY A 463 -11.26 -12.66 10.64
C GLY A 463 -12.10 -13.21 9.50
N PRO A 464 -11.99 -12.60 8.30
CA PRO A 464 -12.75 -13.02 7.13
C PRO A 464 -12.17 -14.28 6.51
N ARG A 465 -12.98 -14.97 5.72
CA ARG A 465 -12.50 -15.98 4.79
C ARG A 465 -11.74 -15.30 3.64
N LYS A 466 -10.46 -15.64 3.48
CA LYS A 466 -9.52 -14.96 2.55
C LYS A 466 -9.17 -15.90 1.39
N VAL A 467 -9.16 -15.38 0.16
CA VAL A 467 -8.72 -16.09 -1.06
C VAL A 467 -7.62 -15.28 -1.74
N TYR A 468 -6.62 -15.96 -2.31
CA TYR A 468 -5.44 -15.35 -2.93
C TYR A 468 -5.20 -15.87 -4.35
N ARG A 469 -4.89 -14.96 -5.28
CA ARG A 469 -4.41 -15.27 -6.63
C ARG A 469 -2.96 -15.73 -6.59
N GLY A 470 -2.63 -16.76 -7.35
CA GLY A 470 -1.24 -17.18 -7.58
C GLY A 470 -0.57 -17.89 -6.40
N LEU A 471 -1.34 -18.53 -5.52
CA LEU A 471 -0.88 -19.32 -4.38
C LEU A 471 -1.66 -20.63 -4.32
N ASP A 472 -1.00 -21.74 -4.63
CA ASP A 472 -1.60 -23.07 -4.71
C ASP A 472 -1.53 -23.74 -3.32
N GLY A 473 -2.56 -23.53 -2.51
CA GLY A 473 -2.72 -24.12 -1.18
C GLY A 473 -3.75 -23.38 -0.33
N PRO A 474 -3.92 -23.77 0.96
CA PRO A 474 -4.79 -23.04 1.87
C PRO A 474 -4.26 -21.61 2.13
N ALA A 475 -5.17 -20.70 2.47
CA ALA A 475 -4.83 -19.36 2.93
C ALA A 475 -3.91 -19.41 4.18
N PRO A 476 -3.13 -18.35 4.46
CA PRO A 476 -2.28 -18.32 5.66
C PRO A 476 -3.14 -18.35 6.92
N MET A 477 -2.78 -19.22 7.86
CA MET A 477 -3.47 -19.39 9.14
C MET A 477 -2.64 -18.77 10.28
N PRO A 478 -3.27 -18.24 11.35
CA PRO A 478 -2.56 -17.82 12.54
C PRO A 478 -1.80 -18.99 13.17
N GLY A 479 -0.51 -18.78 13.47
CA GLY A 479 0.38 -19.83 13.97
C GLY A 479 1.16 -20.59 12.88
N ASP A 480 1.07 -20.17 11.61
CA ASP A 480 1.95 -20.69 10.55
C ASP A 480 3.43 -20.31 10.79
N ASP A 481 4.22 -21.22 11.36
CA ASP A 481 5.67 -21.09 11.59
C ASP A 481 6.52 -20.90 10.30
N VAL A 482 5.93 -21.14 9.13
CA VAL A 482 6.61 -21.07 7.82
C VAL A 482 5.80 -20.15 6.89
N PRO A 483 6.42 -19.12 6.29
CA PRO A 483 5.74 -18.20 5.38
C PRO A 483 4.94 -18.91 4.28
N PRO A 484 3.73 -18.43 3.94
CA PRO A 484 2.82 -19.12 3.02
C PRO A 484 3.43 -19.28 1.62
N THR A 485 4.27 -18.34 1.19
CA THR A 485 5.00 -18.34 -0.09
C THR A 485 6.25 -19.21 -0.12
N VAL A 486 6.63 -19.79 1.03
CA VAL A 486 7.69 -20.82 1.16
C VAL A 486 7.05 -22.20 1.26
N ARG A 487 5.94 -22.33 2.00
CA ARG A 487 5.20 -23.59 2.16
C ARG A 487 4.43 -23.99 0.88
N ASN A 488 3.58 -23.11 0.38
CA ASN A 488 2.69 -23.39 -0.76
C ASN A 488 3.43 -23.09 -2.07
N LEU A 489 2.96 -23.64 -3.20
CA LEU A 489 3.50 -23.31 -4.52
C LEU A 489 2.97 -21.95 -4.97
N VAL A 490 3.87 -21.01 -5.29
CA VAL A 490 3.53 -19.68 -5.78
C VAL A 490 3.49 -19.72 -7.31
N THR A 491 2.29 -19.79 -7.87
CA THR A 491 2.06 -19.80 -9.32
C THR A 491 2.05 -18.40 -9.94
N GLY A 492 1.84 -17.35 -9.13
CA GLY A 492 1.66 -15.97 -9.60
C GLY A 492 0.37 -15.79 -10.42
N TYR A 493 0.09 -14.58 -10.89
CA TYR A 493 -1.16 -14.30 -11.61
C TYR A 493 -1.01 -13.24 -12.71
N GLU A 494 -1.87 -13.33 -13.72
CA GLU A 494 -2.00 -12.36 -14.80
C GLU A 494 -3.11 -11.34 -14.45
N PRO A 495 -2.80 -10.04 -14.33
CA PRO A 495 -3.79 -9.02 -13.99
C PRO A 495 -4.87 -8.85 -15.06
N VAL A 496 -6.12 -8.63 -14.64
CA VAL A 496 -7.22 -8.34 -15.56
C VAL A 496 -6.97 -6.98 -16.21
N THR A 497 -6.97 -6.96 -17.55
CA THR A 497 -6.69 -5.75 -18.32
C THR A 497 -7.99 -5.01 -18.64
N LEU A 498 -8.14 -3.77 -18.16
CA LEU A 498 -9.34 -2.94 -18.30
C LEU A 498 -9.00 -1.53 -18.80
N LEU A 499 -10.04 -0.73 -19.12
CA LEU A 499 -9.87 0.69 -19.44
C LEU A 499 -9.64 1.54 -18.19
N ARG A 500 -8.79 2.55 -18.32
CA ARG A 500 -8.49 3.61 -17.33
C ARG A 500 -8.85 4.95 -17.96
N HIS A 501 -9.64 5.77 -17.27
CA HIS A 501 -9.95 7.13 -17.73
C HIS A 501 -8.94 8.12 -17.13
N ASN A 502 -8.24 8.85 -18.00
CA ASN A 502 -7.20 9.80 -17.58
C ASN A 502 -7.79 11.12 -17.05
N ARG A 503 -7.23 11.61 -15.94
CA ARG A 503 -7.25 13.01 -15.45
C ARG A 503 -8.57 13.75 -15.18
N THR A 504 -9.76 13.26 -15.55
CA THR A 504 -11.04 13.90 -15.16
C THR A 504 -12.09 12.87 -14.74
N GLY A 505 -12.32 12.77 -13.43
CA GLY A 505 -13.31 11.87 -12.82
C GLY A 505 -12.89 10.40 -12.75
N MET A 506 -13.59 9.64 -11.91
CA MET A 506 -13.79 8.21 -12.07
C MET A 506 -15.22 8.00 -12.60
N PRO A 507 -15.45 7.08 -13.55
CA PRO A 507 -16.70 6.35 -13.58
C PRO A 507 -16.69 5.38 -12.38
N GLU A 508 -17.73 5.47 -11.57
CA GLU A 508 -17.94 4.66 -10.38
C GLU A 508 -18.31 3.20 -10.74
N LEU A 509 -17.98 2.24 -9.86
CA LEU A 509 -18.36 0.82 -10.00
C LEU A 509 -19.07 0.31 -8.72
N THR A 510 -20.06 1.05 -8.25
CA THR A 510 -21.01 0.60 -7.22
C THR A 510 -21.91 -0.51 -7.78
N THR A 511 -21.64 -1.75 -7.41
CA THR A 511 -22.37 -2.95 -7.90
C THR A 511 -23.68 -3.20 -7.15
N GLY A 512 -24.59 -2.23 -7.20
CA GLY A 512 -25.96 -2.40 -6.71
C GLY A 512 -26.71 -3.52 -7.46
N ASN A 513 -26.89 -4.66 -6.77
CA ASN A 513 -27.71 -5.82 -7.14
C ASN A 513 -27.36 -6.55 -8.46
N TRP A 514 -26.72 -7.71 -8.30
CA TRP A 514 -26.64 -8.84 -9.24
C TRP A 514 -26.03 -8.57 -10.63
N PHE A 515 -24.69 -8.66 -10.71
CA PHE A 515 -23.87 -8.73 -11.94
C PHE A 515 -24.06 -7.62 -12.99
N LYS A 516 -23.13 -6.64 -13.02
CA LYS A 516 -22.90 -5.76 -14.18
C LYS A 516 -21.43 -5.62 -14.53
N ILE A 517 -21.03 -6.26 -15.63
CA ILE A 517 -19.88 -5.84 -16.44
C ILE A 517 -20.44 -4.95 -17.56
N LEU A 518 -19.95 -3.72 -17.70
CA LEU A 518 -20.39 -2.81 -18.76
C LEU A 518 -19.20 -2.07 -19.39
N ILE A 519 -18.90 -2.42 -20.63
CA ILE A 519 -17.82 -1.80 -21.41
C ILE A 519 -18.39 -0.59 -22.17
N GLY A 520 -18.12 0.60 -21.65
CA GLY A 520 -18.07 1.85 -22.41
C GLY A 520 -19.39 2.53 -22.78
N ALA A 521 -19.57 3.75 -22.27
CA ALA A 521 -20.46 4.75 -22.87
C ALA A 521 -19.73 6.10 -22.88
N THR A 522 -19.30 6.57 -24.06
CA THR A 522 -18.58 7.84 -24.19
C THR A 522 -19.53 9.02 -24.35
N ASP A 523 -19.48 9.99 -23.43
CA ASP A 523 -20.02 11.31 -23.71
C ASP A 523 -19.26 11.94 -24.89
N ARG A 524 -20.00 12.43 -25.88
CA ARG A 524 -19.46 13.05 -27.09
C ARG A 524 -19.17 14.56 -26.91
N SER A 525 -19.55 15.17 -25.79
CA SER A 525 -19.46 16.63 -25.56
C SER A 525 -18.03 17.19 -25.55
N GLN A 526 -17.06 16.45 -25.00
CA GLN A 526 -15.72 16.95 -24.61
C GLN A 526 -14.73 17.20 -25.77
N ARG A 527 -15.15 17.13 -27.04
CA ARG A 527 -14.24 17.07 -28.22
C ARG A 527 -13.47 18.35 -28.59
N HIS A 528 -13.53 19.42 -27.79
CA HIS A 528 -13.01 20.74 -28.18
C HIS A 528 -11.86 21.31 -27.32
N THR A 529 -11.19 20.51 -26.49
CA THR A 529 -9.84 20.85 -26.02
C THR A 529 -8.78 20.01 -26.72
N GLY A 530 -7.67 20.63 -27.13
CA GLY A 530 -6.58 19.98 -27.88
C GLY A 530 -5.67 19.07 -27.03
N LYS A 531 -6.22 18.41 -26.00
CA LYS A 531 -5.49 17.54 -25.06
C LYS A 531 -5.89 16.09 -25.31
N SER A 532 -4.91 15.20 -25.40
CA SER A 532 -5.14 13.75 -25.56
C SER A 532 -5.53 13.09 -24.23
N GLY A 533 -6.72 13.41 -23.73
CA GLY A 533 -7.40 12.65 -22.69
C GLY A 533 -7.86 11.30 -23.25
N GLY A 534 -6.89 10.38 -23.45
CA GLY A 534 -7.16 9.04 -23.93
C GLY A 534 -7.63 8.11 -22.81
N GLU A 535 -8.49 7.16 -23.17
CA GLU A 535 -8.73 5.95 -22.37
C GLU A 535 -7.54 5.00 -22.56
N TRP A 536 -7.00 4.46 -21.47
CA TRP A 536 -5.80 3.62 -21.47
C TRP A 536 -6.13 2.18 -21.04
N VAL A 537 -5.67 1.21 -21.81
CA VAL A 537 -5.78 -0.22 -21.53
C VAL A 537 -4.63 -0.62 -20.58
N ALA A 538 -4.97 -0.94 -19.32
CA ALA A 538 -4.04 -1.11 -18.20
C ALA A 538 -4.35 -2.36 -17.35
N PRO A 539 -3.34 -2.96 -16.67
CA PRO A 539 -3.54 -4.10 -15.77
C PRO A 539 -4.17 -3.68 -14.43
N TYR A 540 -4.94 -4.58 -13.83
CA TYR A 540 -5.54 -4.44 -12.50
C TYR A 540 -5.60 -5.77 -11.74
N ASN A 541 -5.38 -5.71 -10.42
CA ASN A 541 -5.96 -6.73 -9.55
C ASN A 541 -7.41 -6.35 -9.23
N LEU A 542 -8.36 -7.23 -9.55
CA LEU A 542 -9.73 -7.13 -9.09
C LEU A 542 -9.88 -7.96 -7.81
N ILE A 543 -10.19 -7.26 -6.72
CA ILE A 543 -10.50 -7.84 -5.42
C ILE A 543 -12.01 -7.79 -5.23
N THR A 544 -12.63 -8.91 -4.88
CA THR A 544 -14.04 -8.96 -4.49
C THR A 544 -14.15 -8.92 -2.96
N THR A 545 -15.14 -8.20 -2.44
CA THR A 545 -15.45 -8.25 -1.00
C THR A 545 -16.93 -8.47 -0.78
N TRP A 546 -17.27 -9.27 0.23
CA TRP A 546 -18.63 -9.45 0.71
C TRP A 546 -18.67 -9.11 2.20
N PHE A 547 -19.75 -8.44 2.61
CA PHE A 547 -19.99 -8.05 3.99
C PHE A 547 -21.47 -7.84 4.24
N TRP A 548 -21.86 -7.93 5.51
CA TRP A 548 -23.19 -7.54 5.96
C TRP A 548 -23.32 -6.01 6.08
N VAL A 549 -24.51 -5.52 5.72
CA VAL A 549 -24.97 -4.15 5.99
C VAL A 549 -26.21 -4.21 6.89
N TYR A 550 -26.73 -3.07 7.33
CA TYR A 550 -28.04 -2.94 7.98
C TYR A 550 -28.58 -1.53 7.77
N ASP A 551 -29.89 -1.33 7.95
CA ASP A 551 -30.51 -0.02 8.03
C ASP A 551 -30.51 0.46 9.50
N ASP A 552 -29.97 1.65 9.75
CA ASP A 552 -29.98 2.28 11.08
C ASP A 552 -31.36 2.87 11.44
N ALA A 553 -31.55 3.22 12.72
CA ALA A 553 -32.79 3.84 13.20
C ALA A 553 -33.13 5.21 12.56
N ASN A 554 -32.21 5.82 11.80
CA ASN A 554 -32.42 7.05 11.03
C ASN A 554 -32.84 6.78 9.57
N GLY A 555 -32.77 5.53 9.11
CA GLY A 555 -33.03 5.12 7.72
C GLY A 555 -31.81 5.19 6.80
N ASN A 556 -30.58 5.21 7.34
CA ASN A 556 -29.35 5.09 6.58
C ASN A 556 -28.87 3.64 6.54
N THR A 557 -28.49 3.14 5.38
CA THR A 557 -27.73 1.89 5.31
C THR A 557 -26.29 2.10 5.82
N ARG A 558 -25.78 1.14 6.61
CA ARG A 558 -24.45 1.13 7.24
C ARG A 558 -23.81 -0.26 7.14
N PRO A 559 -22.47 -0.39 7.07
CA PRO A 559 -21.82 -1.67 7.28
C PRO A 559 -22.07 -2.19 8.70
N VAL A 560 -22.27 -3.50 8.86
CA VAL A 560 -22.31 -4.13 10.19
C VAL A 560 -20.95 -3.97 10.87
N ARG A 561 -20.95 -3.59 12.16
CA ARG A 561 -19.72 -3.46 12.95
C ARG A 561 -19.14 -4.84 13.25
N LEU A 562 -17.82 -4.98 13.24
CA LEU A 562 -17.15 -6.26 13.56
C LEU A 562 -17.61 -6.84 14.93
N VAL A 563 -17.81 -6.00 15.95
CA VAL A 563 -18.30 -6.45 17.28
C VAL A 563 -19.73 -7.01 17.26
N ASP A 564 -20.60 -6.55 16.33
CA ASP A 564 -21.96 -7.07 16.18
C ASP A 564 -21.94 -8.36 15.32
N LEU A 565 -21.07 -8.42 14.31
CA LEU A 565 -20.83 -9.62 13.51
C LEU A 565 -20.26 -10.77 14.36
N GLU A 566 -19.28 -10.49 15.21
CA GLU A 566 -18.74 -11.48 16.17
C GLU A 566 -19.85 -12.02 17.09
N LYS A 567 -20.71 -11.15 17.63
CA LYS A 567 -21.86 -11.55 18.47
C LYS A 567 -22.93 -12.33 17.69
N ALA A 568 -22.99 -12.21 16.36
CA ALA A 568 -23.84 -13.04 15.52
C ALA A 568 -23.24 -14.44 15.28
N TRP A 569 -21.91 -14.59 15.22
CA TRP A 569 -21.24 -15.88 14.95
C TRP A 569 -20.87 -16.68 16.20
N PHE A 570 -20.48 -16.03 17.29
CA PHE A 570 -19.89 -16.66 18.47
C PHE A 570 -20.76 -16.56 19.73
N ASP A 571 -20.53 -17.49 20.66
CA ASP A 571 -20.92 -17.43 22.06
C ASP A 571 -19.63 -17.63 22.90
N GLY A 572 -19.15 -16.56 23.53
CA GLY A 572 -17.82 -16.50 24.14
C GLY A 572 -16.69 -16.63 23.11
N ASP A 573 -15.92 -17.71 23.22
CA ASP A 573 -14.80 -18.07 22.33
C ASP A 573 -15.11 -19.24 21.39
N THR A 574 -16.36 -19.69 21.35
CA THR A 574 -16.84 -20.81 20.52
C THR A 574 -17.93 -20.34 19.58
N TYR A 575 -18.08 -20.97 18.41
CA TYR A 575 -19.24 -20.71 17.54
C TYR A 575 -20.54 -20.99 18.28
N ALA A 576 -21.57 -20.17 18.06
CA ALA A 576 -22.88 -20.40 18.66
C ALA A 576 -23.45 -21.76 18.20
N ALA A 577 -24.08 -22.50 19.11
CA ALA A 577 -24.49 -23.89 18.87
C ALA A 577 -25.44 -24.06 17.65
N GLU A 578 -26.24 -23.03 17.34
CA GLU A 578 -27.10 -22.98 16.14
C GLU A 578 -26.31 -22.89 14.84
N VAL A 579 -25.18 -22.18 14.85
CA VAL A 579 -24.26 -22.04 13.71
C VAL A 579 -23.55 -23.37 13.48
N VAL A 580 -22.99 -23.98 14.53
CA VAL A 580 -22.38 -25.32 14.42
C VAL A 580 -23.41 -26.31 13.86
N ALA A 581 -24.61 -26.41 14.44
CA ALA A 581 -25.63 -27.36 14.02
C ALA A 581 -26.18 -27.18 12.58
N LEU A 582 -25.82 -26.11 11.88
CA LEU A 582 -26.22 -25.83 10.49
C LEU A 582 -25.03 -25.81 9.50
N PHE A 583 -23.83 -25.48 9.96
CA PHE A 583 -22.63 -25.40 9.12
C PHE A 583 -21.79 -26.67 9.18
N ASP A 584 -21.77 -27.39 10.31
CA ASP A 584 -21.07 -28.67 10.52
C ASP A 584 -21.73 -29.76 9.66
N ALA A 585 -21.10 -30.05 8.53
CA ALA A 585 -21.63 -30.90 7.47
C ALA A 585 -21.19 -32.36 7.64
N ASP A 586 -19.96 -32.60 8.15
CA ASP A 586 -19.44 -33.95 8.38
C ASP A 586 -19.70 -34.50 9.80
N LYS A 587 -19.99 -33.60 10.76
CA LYS A 587 -20.44 -33.85 12.13
C LYS A 587 -19.32 -34.21 13.11
N ASP A 588 -18.13 -33.64 12.91
CA ASP A 588 -17.03 -33.70 13.87
C ASP A 588 -17.16 -32.75 15.07
N GLY A 589 -18.04 -31.73 14.99
CA GLY A 589 -18.31 -30.75 16.04
C GLY A 589 -17.44 -29.49 16.00
N THR A 590 -16.61 -29.33 14.97
CA THR A 590 -15.88 -28.10 14.64
C THR A 590 -16.47 -27.43 13.39
N LEU A 591 -15.80 -26.42 12.81
CA LEU A 591 -16.22 -25.79 11.55
C LEU A 591 -14.99 -25.50 10.68
N SER A 592 -14.96 -26.06 9.47
CA SER A 592 -13.86 -25.90 8.52
C SER A 592 -13.96 -24.63 7.65
N PRO A 593 -12.84 -24.13 7.08
CA PRO A 593 -12.85 -23.03 6.10
C PRO A 593 -13.61 -23.32 4.79
N GLU A 594 -13.98 -24.58 4.55
CA GLU A 594 -14.80 -25.04 3.42
C GLU A 594 -16.29 -25.02 3.78
N GLU A 595 -16.64 -25.29 5.04
CA GLU A 595 -18.01 -25.26 5.57
C GLU A 595 -18.51 -23.84 5.85
N LEU A 596 -17.60 -22.97 6.31
CA LEU A 596 -17.78 -21.54 6.55
C LEU A 596 -17.96 -20.77 5.24
N VAL A 597 -19.08 -21.01 4.56
CA VAL A 597 -19.56 -20.34 3.34
C VAL A 597 -21.08 -20.24 3.40
N LEU A 598 -21.65 -19.09 3.03
CA LEU A 598 -23.10 -18.90 2.89
C LEU A 598 -23.63 -19.48 1.56
N ASP A 599 -23.53 -20.81 1.42
CA ASP A 599 -23.92 -21.57 0.23
C ASP A 599 -25.42 -21.90 0.12
N SER A 600 -26.24 -21.47 1.10
CA SER A 600 -27.67 -21.76 1.16
C SER A 600 -28.46 -20.65 1.86
N ASP A 601 -29.74 -20.49 1.48
CA ASP A 601 -30.66 -19.55 2.12
C ASP A 601 -30.72 -19.76 3.64
N ALA A 602 -30.77 -21.02 4.11
CA ALA A 602 -30.83 -21.33 5.54
C ALA A 602 -29.61 -20.81 6.31
N LYS A 603 -28.39 -20.95 5.78
CA LYS A 603 -27.16 -20.43 6.41
C LYS A 603 -27.17 -18.90 6.49
N ARG A 604 -27.55 -18.21 5.40
CA ARG A 604 -27.72 -16.75 5.40
C ARG A 604 -28.77 -16.32 6.42
N ASP A 605 -29.96 -16.93 6.37
CA ASP A 605 -31.11 -16.52 7.15
C ASP A 605 -30.89 -16.74 8.65
N LEU A 606 -30.08 -17.73 9.06
CA LEU A 606 -29.66 -17.89 10.46
C LEU A 606 -28.83 -16.68 10.93
N ILE A 607 -27.81 -16.28 10.18
CA ILE A 607 -26.93 -15.17 10.55
C ILE A 607 -27.69 -13.84 10.51
N ALA A 608 -28.55 -13.62 9.50
CA ALA A 608 -29.44 -12.47 9.42
C ALA A 608 -30.42 -12.39 10.60
N GLN A 609 -30.98 -13.52 11.05
CA GLN A 609 -31.81 -13.59 12.26
C GLN A 609 -31.02 -13.25 13.53
N ARG A 610 -29.77 -13.71 13.64
CA ARG A 610 -28.90 -13.43 14.80
C ARG A 610 -28.43 -11.97 14.83
N LEU A 611 -28.15 -11.35 13.67
CA LEU A 611 -27.95 -9.90 13.55
C LEU A 611 -29.22 -9.11 13.90
N THR A 612 -30.40 -9.58 13.45
CA THR A 612 -31.70 -8.97 13.80
C THR A 612 -31.97 -9.03 15.31
N ALA A 613 -31.55 -10.10 16.00
CA ALA A 613 -31.66 -10.23 17.45
C ALA A 613 -30.76 -9.25 18.22
N LEU A 614 -29.70 -8.72 17.60
CA LEU A 614 -28.85 -7.64 18.12
C LEU A 614 -29.42 -6.23 17.78
N GLY A 615 -30.62 -6.18 17.20
CA GLY A 615 -31.33 -4.94 16.85
C GLY A 615 -30.83 -4.26 15.58
N LEU A 616 -30.16 -4.99 14.67
CA LEU A 616 -29.82 -4.47 13.34
C LEU A 616 -31.00 -4.75 12.39
N HIS A 617 -31.48 -3.73 11.67
CA HIS A 617 -32.65 -3.87 10.79
C HIS A 617 -32.25 -4.20 9.35
N ASN A 618 -33.01 -5.09 8.71
CA ASN A 618 -32.80 -5.54 7.33
C ASN A 618 -31.36 -5.99 6.95
N PRO A 619 -30.68 -6.84 7.76
CA PRO A 619 -29.33 -7.33 7.44
C PRO A 619 -29.31 -8.36 6.29
#